data_AF-A0A5N6UYU5-F1
#
_entry.id   AF-A0A5N6UYU5-F1
#
_cell.length_a   1.000
_cell.length_b   1.000
_cell.length_c   1.000
_cell.angle_alpha   90.00
_cell.angle_beta   90.00
_cell.angle_gamma   90.00
#
_symmetry.space_group_name_H-M   'P 1'
#
loop_
_entity.id
_entity.type
_entity.pdbx_description
1 polymer ?
#
loop_
_entity_poly.entity_id
_entity_poly.type
_entity_poly.pdbx_seq_one_letter_code
_entity_poly.pdbx_strand_id
1 'polypeptide(L)'
;MTLSLDFNTLNDISKPNLPYVGGFEFSVVEFFPPEPQIKTFILSPDEAFQRQNTDVLRRCLAKKPLPGWLGSRALHLKIKKAIRVGDGKTSQIVLVDVLSGQGFTTPLVAKLYDPLYYDHSLDDVDPFLYVDVEYTRETAAYRHLHSHGEKHVPEYYGSYTMDISHSDGQSRTVRLILLQYIAGNSMDALQPRDFTQPLRKIIMEQIVNVESRLYENNLWHRDTSPRNIIIQRPDSNSSNPQITFIDFGHASLGRSPDPKNNDEESRFFPGIYISPVLRWYKSRDWDWNSWLLEIYDSDKKWINPDMIRRWLPPSVRLEVASKIG
;
A
#
# COMPACT_ATOMS: atom_id res chain seq x y z
N MET A 1 28.91 8.20 4.13
CA MET A 1 28.91 6.84 3.54
C MET A 1 28.69 7.02 2.05
N THR A 2 29.69 6.68 1.24
CA THR A 2 29.52 6.57 -0.22
C THR A 2 28.52 5.46 -0.48
N LEU A 3 27.44 5.77 -1.21
CA LEU A 3 26.44 4.79 -1.61
C LEU A 3 27.15 3.69 -2.41
N SER A 4 27.00 2.44 -1.99
CA SER A 4 27.60 1.33 -2.74
C SER A 4 26.67 0.99 -3.88
N LEU A 5 27.10 1.29 -5.10
CA LEU A 5 26.45 0.78 -6.31
C LEU A 5 26.31 -0.74 -6.20
N ASP A 6 25.18 -1.27 -6.66
CA ASP A 6 25.00 -2.72 -6.75
C ASP A 6 25.91 -3.33 -7.83
N PHE A 7 26.14 -4.64 -7.75
CA PHE A 7 27.04 -5.35 -8.66
C PHE A 7 26.71 -5.10 -10.14
N ASN A 8 25.42 -5.09 -10.49
CA ASN A 8 24.98 -4.84 -11.86
C ASN A 8 25.36 -3.44 -12.33
N THR A 9 25.09 -2.42 -11.53
CA THR A 9 25.39 -1.02 -11.84
C THR A 9 26.89 -0.78 -11.92
N LEU A 10 27.66 -1.39 -11.00
CA LEU A 10 29.12 -1.27 -10.97
C LEU A 10 29.79 -1.90 -12.20
N ASN A 11 29.22 -2.98 -12.74
CA ASN A 11 29.79 -3.76 -13.84
C ASN A 11 29.06 -3.58 -15.18
N ASP A 12 28.15 -2.60 -15.27
CA ASP A 12 27.32 -2.34 -16.46
C ASP A 12 26.55 -3.58 -16.98
N ILE A 13 26.08 -4.43 -16.05
CA ILE A 13 25.34 -5.65 -16.37
C ILE A 13 23.85 -5.33 -16.42
N SER A 14 23.29 -5.39 -17.62
CA SER A 14 21.86 -5.19 -17.84
C SER A 14 21.02 -6.29 -17.18
N LYS A 15 19.89 -5.90 -16.57
CA LYS A 15 18.86 -6.83 -16.10
C LYS A 15 18.16 -7.49 -17.29
N PRO A 16 17.54 -8.68 -17.11
CA PRO A 16 16.69 -9.29 -18.13
C PRO A 16 15.58 -8.34 -18.63
N ASN A 17 15.16 -8.54 -19.88
CA ASN A 17 14.05 -7.79 -20.48
C ASN A 17 12.80 -7.84 -19.59
N LEU A 18 12.17 -6.68 -19.42
CA LEU A 18 10.98 -6.51 -18.60
C LEU A 18 9.78 -7.26 -19.24
N PRO A 19 9.22 -8.30 -18.58
CA PRO A 19 8.12 -9.07 -19.16
C PRO A 19 6.78 -8.34 -19.07
N TYR A 20 6.70 -7.25 -18.28
CA TYR A 20 5.46 -6.54 -17.96
C TYR A 20 5.02 -5.55 -19.04
N VAL A 21 4.94 -6.03 -20.28
CA VAL A 21 4.59 -5.23 -21.47
C VAL A 21 3.25 -5.69 -22.06
N GLY A 22 2.58 -4.79 -22.80
CA GLY A 22 1.31 -5.07 -23.44
C GLY A 22 1.37 -6.30 -24.35
N GLY A 23 0.38 -7.17 -24.25
CA GLY A 23 0.27 -8.43 -24.99
C GLY A 23 0.91 -9.64 -24.32
N PHE A 24 1.73 -9.46 -23.28
CA PHE A 24 2.33 -10.58 -22.54
C PHE A 24 1.26 -11.39 -21.80
N GLU A 25 1.34 -12.71 -21.91
CA GLU A 25 0.40 -13.66 -21.32
C GLU A 25 1.10 -14.52 -20.28
N PHE A 26 0.44 -14.78 -19.15
CA PHE A 26 1.00 -15.56 -18.06
C PHE A 26 -0.09 -16.26 -17.25
N SER A 27 0.26 -17.40 -16.66
CA SER A 27 -0.62 -18.15 -15.79
C SER A 27 -0.23 -17.94 -14.34
N VAL A 28 -1.23 -17.79 -13.48
CA VAL A 28 -1.05 -17.60 -12.05
C VAL A 28 -1.86 -18.63 -11.29
N VAL A 29 -1.34 -19.07 -10.14
CA VAL A 29 -2.04 -19.97 -9.22
C VAL A 29 -2.30 -19.23 -7.93
N GLU A 30 -3.50 -19.39 -7.38
CA GLU A 30 -3.91 -18.79 -6.12
C GLU A 30 -2.93 -19.19 -5.02
N PHE A 31 -2.61 -18.23 -4.17
CA PHE A 31 -1.61 -18.41 -3.13
C PHE A 31 -2.05 -17.71 -1.86
N PHE A 32 -2.00 -18.43 -0.76
CA PHE A 32 -2.27 -17.92 0.58
C PHE A 32 -0.96 -17.62 1.28
N PRO A 33 -0.59 -16.33 1.42
CA PRO A 33 0.62 -15.96 2.13
C PRO A 33 0.54 -16.31 3.63
N PRO A 34 1.70 -16.38 4.30
CA PRO A 34 1.74 -16.46 5.74
C PRO A 34 1.28 -15.14 6.37
N GLU A 35 1.02 -15.15 7.67
CA GLU A 35 0.73 -13.93 8.43
C GLU A 35 1.83 -12.87 8.26
N PRO A 36 1.48 -11.57 8.17
CA PRO A 36 2.46 -10.50 8.04
C PRO A 36 3.55 -10.56 9.10
N GLN A 37 4.80 -10.49 8.64
CA GLN A 37 5.96 -10.52 9.52
C GLN A 37 6.26 -9.11 10.04
N ILE A 38 6.52 -9.01 11.34
CA ILE A 38 7.09 -7.80 11.96
C ILE A 38 8.60 -8.01 11.96
N LYS A 39 9.19 -7.99 10.77
CA LYS A 39 10.64 -8.05 10.59
C LYS A 39 11.16 -6.69 10.17
N THR A 40 12.34 -6.35 10.67
CA THR A 40 13.15 -5.32 10.04
C THR A 40 13.58 -5.86 8.68
N PHE A 41 13.33 -5.09 7.63
CA PHE A 41 13.81 -5.39 6.27
C PHE A 41 15.17 -4.72 6.03
N ILE A 42 15.94 -4.53 7.11
CA ILE A 42 17.26 -3.91 7.07
C ILE A 42 18.21 -4.88 6.37
N LEU A 43 19.04 -4.33 5.48
CA LEU A 43 20.06 -5.07 4.75
C LEU A 43 21.04 -5.74 5.74
N SER A 44 21.11 -7.08 5.70
CA SER A 44 22.08 -7.82 6.50
C SER A 44 23.50 -7.66 5.94
N PRO A 45 24.56 -7.86 6.75
CA PRO A 45 25.94 -7.85 6.24
C PRO A 45 26.16 -8.84 5.09
N ASP A 46 25.57 -10.04 5.19
CA ASP A 46 25.65 -11.05 4.13
C ASP A 46 24.96 -10.58 2.86
N GLU A 47 23.79 -9.95 2.97
CA GLU A 47 23.08 -9.45 1.80
C GLU A 47 23.77 -8.23 1.18
N ALA A 48 24.36 -7.36 1.99
CA ALA A 48 25.21 -6.28 1.52
C ALA A 48 26.42 -6.82 0.73
N PHE A 49 27.06 -7.88 1.23
CA PHE A 49 28.14 -8.56 0.53
C PHE A 49 27.66 -9.15 -0.80
N GLN A 50 26.54 -9.88 -0.81
CA GLN A 50 25.97 -10.44 -2.04
C GLN A 50 25.60 -9.36 -3.05
N ARG A 51 25.04 -8.23 -2.60
CA ARG A 51 24.66 -7.10 -3.45
C ARG A 51 25.86 -6.48 -4.17
N GLN A 52 27.03 -6.50 -3.54
CA GLN A 52 28.27 -5.97 -4.12
C GLN A 52 29.01 -6.97 -5.02
N ASN A 53 28.74 -8.28 -4.91
CA ASN A 53 29.56 -9.33 -5.53
C ASN A 53 28.78 -10.28 -6.46
N THR A 54 27.45 -10.23 -6.45
CA THR A 54 26.59 -11.15 -7.20
C THR A 54 25.54 -10.37 -7.96
N ASP A 55 25.35 -10.71 -9.24
CA ASP A 55 24.31 -10.08 -10.05
C ASP A 55 22.91 -10.32 -9.47
N VAL A 56 22.03 -9.35 -9.66
CA VAL A 56 20.68 -9.34 -9.09
C VAL A 56 19.87 -10.55 -9.55
N LEU A 57 20.03 -11.02 -10.80
CA LEU A 57 19.28 -12.16 -11.30
C LEU A 57 19.67 -13.43 -10.54
N ARG A 58 20.96 -13.70 -10.36
CA ARG A 58 21.41 -14.84 -9.55
C ARG A 58 20.92 -14.76 -8.11
N ARG A 59 20.90 -13.57 -7.51
CA ARG A 59 20.31 -13.36 -6.17
C ARG A 59 18.81 -13.68 -6.16
N CYS A 60 18.05 -13.24 -7.17
CA CYS A 60 16.63 -13.57 -7.33
C CYS A 60 16.39 -15.08 -7.51
N LEU A 61 17.24 -15.77 -8.25
CA LEU A 61 17.10 -17.22 -8.48
C LEU A 61 17.45 -18.02 -7.22
N ALA A 62 18.43 -17.56 -6.43
CA ALA A 62 18.82 -18.20 -5.18
C ALA A 62 17.83 -17.97 -4.04
N LYS A 63 17.20 -16.79 -3.99
CA LYS A 63 16.29 -16.40 -2.91
C LYS A 63 14.83 -16.66 -3.27
N LYS A 64 14.26 -17.68 -2.63
CA LYS A 64 12.82 -17.97 -2.76
C LYS A 64 11.99 -17.00 -1.93
N PRO A 65 10.83 -16.53 -2.43
CA PRO A 65 9.87 -15.75 -1.64
C PRO A 65 9.39 -16.51 -0.40
N LEU A 66 8.81 -15.80 0.56
CA LEU A 66 8.21 -16.40 1.76
C LEU A 66 7.27 -17.58 1.41
N PRO A 67 7.32 -18.67 2.21
CA PRO A 67 6.50 -19.85 1.99
C PRO A 67 5.04 -19.59 2.34
N GLY A 68 4.14 -20.38 1.77
CA GLY A 68 2.70 -20.31 1.99
C GLY A 68 2.02 -21.46 1.24
N TRP A 69 0.71 -21.35 1.03
CA TRP A 69 -0.09 -22.47 0.55
C TRP A 69 -0.69 -22.18 -0.82
N LEU A 70 -0.64 -23.14 -1.73
CA LEU A 70 -1.32 -23.02 -3.02
C LEU A 70 -2.82 -23.27 -2.84
N GLY A 71 -3.61 -22.43 -3.49
CA GLY A 71 -5.05 -22.65 -3.68
C GLY A 71 -5.33 -23.51 -4.90
N SER A 72 -6.61 -23.75 -5.15
CA SER A 72 -7.08 -24.53 -6.30
C SER A 72 -7.35 -23.68 -7.55
N ARG A 73 -7.50 -22.36 -7.38
CA ARG A 73 -7.82 -21.46 -8.47
C ARG A 73 -6.57 -21.13 -9.28
N ALA A 74 -6.67 -21.27 -10.60
CA ALA A 74 -5.65 -20.85 -11.55
C ALA A 74 -6.29 -19.90 -12.57
N LEU A 75 -5.58 -18.83 -12.93
CA LEU A 75 -6.03 -17.86 -13.93
C LEU A 75 -5.00 -17.75 -15.04
N HIS A 76 -5.47 -17.53 -16.26
CA HIS A 76 -4.63 -17.11 -17.38
C HIS A 76 -4.90 -15.64 -17.68
N LEU A 77 -3.85 -14.83 -17.65
CA LEU A 77 -3.93 -13.37 -17.69
C LEU A 77 -3.17 -12.83 -18.90
N LYS A 78 -3.69 -11.76 -19.49
CA LYS A 78 -3.03 -11.00 -20.55
C LYS A 78 -2.83 -9.56 -20.14
N ILE A 79 -1.60 -9.05 -20.23
CA ILE A 79 -1.32 -7.64 -19.99
C ILE A 79 -1.95 -6.81 -21.09
N LYS A 80 -2.92 -5.99 -20.71
CA LYS A 80 -3.55 -5.01 -21.59
C LYS A 80 -2.72 -3.74 -21.68
N LYS A 81 -2.23 -3.25 -20.55
CA LYS A 81 -1.47 -2.00 -20.45
C LYS A 81 -0.57 -1.98 -19.23
N ALA A 82 0.64 -1.43 -19.39
CA ALA A 82 1.48 -1.06 -18.25
C ALA A 82 0.95 0.21 -17.56
N ILE A 83 0.74 0.15 -16.24
CA ILE A 83 0.33 1.32 -15.44
C ILE A 83 1.58 1.96 -14.82
N ARG A 84 2.38 1.16 -14.11
CA ARG A 84 3.64 1.58 -13.47
C ARG A 84 4.59 0.39 -13.47
N VAL A 85 5.50 0.34 -14.43
CA VAL A 85 6.48 -0.75 -14.57
C VAL A 85 7.87 -0.18 -14.83
N GLY A 86 8.88 -1.03 -14.70
CA GLY A 86 10.27 -0.71 -14.99
C GLY A 86 11.19 -0.93 -13.79
N ASP A 87 12.47 -0.71 -14.05
CA ASP A 87 13.50 -0.74 -13.00
C ASP A 87 13.32 0.42 -12.02
N GLY A 88 13.77 0.23 -10.78
CA GLY A 88 13.61 1.23 -9.73
C GLY A 88 12.18 1.36 -9.20
N LYS A 89 11.33 0.32 -9.32
CA LYS A 89 9.96 0.32 -8.81
C LYS A 89 9.80 -0.74 -7.72
N THR A 90 9.21 -0.36 -6.59
CA THR A 90 8.95 -1.30 -5.48
C THR A 90 8.01 -2.45 -5.86
N SER A 91 7.12 -2.19 -6.82
CA SER A 91 6.20 -3.16 -7.43
C SER A 91 5.87 -2.77 -8.86
N GLN A 92 5.52 -3.77 -9.66
CA GLN A 92 5.14 -3.62 -11.05
C GLN A 92 3.61 -3.65 -11.14
N ILE A 93 3.00 -2.65 -11.75
CA ILE A 93 1.55 -2.49 -11.82
C ILE A 93 1.12 -2.51 -13.28
N VAL A 94 0.25 -3.46 -13.61
CA VAL A 94 -0.29 -3.64 -14.96
C VAL A 94 -1.79 -3.85 -14.93
N LEU A 95 -2.45 -3.42 -16.00
CA LEU A 95 -3.85 -3.74 -16.27
C LEU A 95 -3.90 -5.05 -17.05
N VAL A 96 -4.70 -6.02 -16.60
CA VAL A 96 -4.82 -7.34 -17.21
C VAL A 96 -6.25 -7.67 -17.60
N ASP A 97 -6.41 -8.38 -18.70
CA ASP A 97 -7.63 -9.11 -19.02
C ASP A 97 -7.50 -10.56 -18.52
N VAL A 98 -8.58 -11.13 -17.99
CA VAL A 98 -8.60 -12.55 -17.58
C VAL A 98 -9.11 -13.38 -18.75
N LEU A 99 -8.23 -14.21 -19.31
CA LEU A 99 -8.51 -15.04 -20.48
C LEU A 99 -9.20 -16.36 -20.09
N SER A 100 -8.86 -16.92 -18.93
CA SER A 100 -9.48 -18.14 -18.40
C SER A 100 -9.36 -18.25 -16.88
N GLY A 101 -10.20 -19.10 -16.27
CA GLY A 101 -10.12 -19.45 -14.85
C GLY A 101 -11.14 -18.76 -13.93
N GLN A 102 -11.90 -17.77 -14.42
CA GLN A 102 -13.08 -17.19 -13.76
C GLN A 102 -13.86 -16.28 -14.73
N GLY A 103 -15.15 -16.03 -14.46
CA GLY A 103 -16.05 -15.22 -15.30
C GLY A 103 -15.87 -13.71 -15.18
N PHE A 104 -14.62 -13.23 -15.14
CA PHE A 104 -14.36 -11.78 -15.11
C PHE A 104 -14.64 -11.17 -16.47
N THR A 105 -15.51 -10.16 -16.51
CA THR A 105 -15.85 -9.43 -17.72
C THR A 105 -15.13 -8.08 -17.82
N THR A 106 -14.48 -7.65 -16.74
CA THR A 106 -13.79 -6.37 -16.63
C THR A 106 -12.28 -6.56 -16.41
N PRO A 107 -11.45 -5.66 -16.95
CA PRO A 107 -10.01 -5.66 -16.67
C PRO A 107 -9.71 -5.51 -15.17
N LEU A 108 -8.66 -6.16 -14.71
CA LEU A 108 -8.18 -6.11 -13.32
C LEU A 108 -6.81 -5.43 -13.25
N VAL A 109 -6.47 -4.89 -12.08
CA VAL A 109 -5.12 -4.44 -11.79
C VAL A 109 -4.34 -5.59 -11.17
N ALA A 110 -3.23 -5.97 -11.79
CA ALA A 110 -2.25 -6.86 -11.19
C ALA A 110 -1.10 -6.03 -10.64
N LYS A 111 -0.86 -6.14 -9.32
CA LYS A 111 0.33 -5.60 -8.65
C LYS A 111 1.27 -6.76 -8.37
N LEU A 112 2.42 -6.77 -9.03
CA LEU A 112 3.43 -7.82 -8.95
C LEU A 112 4.62 -7.36 -8.11
N TYR A 113 5.06 -8.25 -7.23
CA TYR A 113 6.15 -8.04 -6.28
C TYR A 113 7.38 -8.81 -6.81
N ASP A 114 8.03 -8.23 -7.81
CA ASP A 114 9.22 -8.81 -8.44
C ASP A 114 10.49 -8.12 -7.93
N PRO A 115 11.29 -8.78 -7.06
CA PRO A 115 12.50 -8.17 -6.49
C PRO A 115 13.57 -7.86 -7.54
N LEU A 116 13.50 -8.46 -8.73
CA LEU A 116 14.47 -8.22 -9.81
C LEU A 116 14.48 -6.75 -10.27
N TYR A 117 13.31 -6.11 -10.29
CA TYR A 117 13.13 -4.72 -10.73
C TYR A 117 12.90 -3.75 -9.58
N TYR A 118 13.15 -4.20 -8.34
CA TYR A 118 13.07 -3.37 -7.16
C TYR A 118 14.13 -2.26 -7.19
N ASP A 119 13.80 -1.13 -6.56
CA ASP A 119 14.74 -0.02 -6.42
C ASP A 119 15.86 -0.34 -5.43
N HIS A 120 17.01 -0.75 -5.98
CA HIS A 120 18.20 -0.99 -5.18
C HIS A 120 18.87 0.31 -4.72
N SER A 121 18.42 1.52 -5.09
CA SER A 121 19.07 2.76 -4.64
C SER A 121 19.02 2.98 -3.13
N LEU A 122 18.13 2.29 -2.42
CA LEU A 122 18.09 2.26 -0.95
C LEU A 122 19.12 1.26 -0.42
N ASP A 123 20.22 1.78 0.12
CA ASP A 123 21.38 0.99 0.59
C ASP A 123 21.16 0.25 1.90
N ASP A 124 20.09 0.56 2.63
CA ASP A 124 19.78 -0.02 3.95
C ASP A 124 18.65 -1.05 3.92
N VAL A 125 18.06 -1.34 2.76
CA VAL A 125 16.91 -2.26 2.60
C VAL A 125 17.30 -3.55 1.88
N ASP A 126 16.91 -4.71 2.43
CA ASP A 126 16.91 -5.99 1.70
C ASP A 126 15.69 -6.03 0.78
N PRO A 127 15.86 -5.94 -0.56
CA PRO A 127 14.76 -5.87 -1.51
C PRO A 127 13.91 -7.14 -1.52
N PHE A 128 14.50 -8.31 -1.24
CA PHE A 128 13.79 -9.60 -1.27
C PHE A 128 12.85 -9.73 -0.09
N LEU A 129 13.33 -9.34 1.10
CA LEU A 129 12.50 -9.33 2.30
C LEU A 129 11.45 -8.22 2.23
N TYR A 130 11.80 -7.07 1.66
CA TYR A 130 10.88 -5.93 1.56
C TYR A 130 9.66 -6.24 0.70
N VAL A 131 9.85 -6.78 -0.51
CA VAL A 131 8.73 -7.11 -1.40
C VAL A 131 7.81 -8.19 -0.79
N ASP A 132 8.38 -9.14 -0.04
CA ASP A 132 7.61 -10.13 0.71
C ASP A 132 6.80 -9.50 1.84
N VAL A 133 7.39 -8.54 2.57
CA VAL A 133 6.69 -7.80 3.63
C VAL A 133 5.54 -6.97 3.06
N GLU A 134 5.77 -6.24 1.96
CA GLU A 134 4.70 -5.46 1.32
C GLU A 134 3.57 -6.37 0.81
N TYR A 135 3.91 -7.46 0.13
CA TYR A 135 2.93 -8.42 -0.38
C TYR A 135 2.06 -9.02 0.72
N THR A 136 2.69 -9.48 1.82
CA THR A 136 1.96 -10.10 2.94
C THR A 136 1.08 -9.10 3.67
N ARG A 137 1.59 -7.88 3.93
CA ARG A 137 0.81 -6.80 4.57
C ARG A 137 -0.39 -6.38 3.73
N GLU A 138 -0.17 -6.13 2.45
CA GLU A 138 -1.21 -5.66 1.55
C GLU A 138 -2.31 -6.72 1.37
N THR A 139 -1.91 -7.99 1.21
CA THR A 139 -2.86 -9.12 1.18
C THR A 139 -3.69 -9.19 2.46
N ALA A 140 -3.05 -9.12 3.63
CA ALA A 140 -3.75 -9.18 4.91
C ALA A 140 -4.70 -7.98 5.11
N ALA A 141 -4.26 -6.78 4.71
CA ALA A 141 -5.06 -5.57 4.76
C ALA A 141 -6.33 -5.68 3.90
N TYR A 142 -6.21 -6.08 2.63
CA TYR A 142 -7.37 -6.22 1.76
C TYR A 142 -8.33 -7.31 2.23
N ARG A 143 -7.82 -8.46 2.71
CA ARG A 143 -8.67 -9.51 3.29
C ARG A 143 -9.46 -8.99 4.50
N HIS A 144 -8.79 -8.26 5.39
CA HIS A 144 -9.41 -7.64 6.56
C HIS A 144 -10.46 -6.60 6.17
N LEU A 145 -10.18 -5.72 5.21
CA LEU A 145 -11.12 -4.69 4.78
C LEU A 145 -12.34 -5.25 4.08
N HIS A 146 -12.15 -6.27 3.24
CA HIS A 146 -13.25 -6.95 2.57
C HIS A 146 -14.16 -7.66 3.58
N SER A 147 -13.61 -8.31 4.61
CA SER A 147 -14.43 -8.94 5.67
C SER A 147 -15.22 -7.93 6.51
N HIS A 148 -14.84 -6.66 6.50
CA HIS A 148 -15.54 -5.55 7.18
C HIS A 148 -16.40 -4.70 6.22
N GLY A 149 -16.44 -5.04 4.93
CA GLY A 149 -17.27 -4.35 3.94
C GLY A 149 -16.88 -2.89 3.68
N GLU A 150 -15.61 -2.51 3.82
CA GLU A 150 -15.16 -1.16 3.47
C GLU A 150 -15.28 -0.93 1.96
N LYS A 151 -15.90 0.18 1.57
CA LYS A 151 -16.28 0.50 0.18
C LYS A 151 -15.36 1.49 -0.51
N HIS A 152 -14.46 2.13 0.25
CA HIS A 152 -13.51 3.12 -0.28
C HIS A 152 -12.15 2.50 -0.58
N VAL A 153 -12.13 1.20 -0.89
CA VAL A 153 -10.95 0.46 -1.34
C VAL A 153 -11.34 -0.40 -2.55
N PRO A 154 -10.38 -0.76 -3.42
CA PRO A 154 -10.65 -1.67 -4.53
C PRO A 154 -11.18 -3.02 -4.06
N GLU A 155 -12.08 -3.64 -4.83
CA GLU A 155 -12.39 -5.05 -4.64
C GLU A 155 -11.13 -5.91 -4.76
N TYR A 156 -11.00 -6.88 -3.84
CA TYR A 156 -9.85 -7.77 -3.76
C TYR A 156 -10.19 -9.12 -4.37
N TYR A 157 -9.57 -9.44 -5.50
CA TYR A 157 -9.83 -10.68 -6.24
C TYR A 157 -8.94 -11.85 -5.83
N GLY A 158 -7.93 -11.60 -4.99
CA GLY A 158 -7.07 -12.62 -4.40
C GLY A 158 -5.59 -12.34 -4.57
N SER A 159 -4.81 -13.22 -3.96
CA SER A 159 -3.35 -13.27 -4.03
C SER A 159 -2.92 -14.51 -4.79
N TYR A 160 -1.87 -14.37 -5.60
CA TYR A 160 -1.44 -15.38 -6.54
C TYR A 160 0.08 -15.44 -6.66
N THR A 161 0.55 -16.49 -7.31
CA THR A 161 1.95 -16.72 -7.62
C THR A 161 2.12 -17.20 -9.05
N MET A 162 3.28 -16.92 -9.62
CA MET A 162 3.72 -17.46 -10.91
C MET A 162 5.24 -17.62 -10.93
N ASP A 163 5.74 -18.39 -11.87
CA ASP A 163 7.16 -18.50 -12.16
C ASP A 163 7.45 -17.83 -13.50
N ILE A 164 8.50 -17.02 -13.54
CA ILE A 164 9.03 -16.41 -14.77
C ILE A 164 10.27 -17.20 -15.17
N SER A 165 10.18 -17.91 -16.30
CA SER A 165 11.29 -18.68 -16.87
C SER A 165 12.31 -17.76 -17.56
N HIS A 166 13.57 -18.16 -17.45
CA HIS A 166 14.72 -17.54 -18.10
C HIS A 166 15.30 -18.48 -19.17
N SER A 167 16.13 -17.93 -20.07
CA SER A 167 16.73 -18.67 -21.19
C SER A 167 17.64 -19.82 -20.77
N ASP A 168 18.16 -19.78 -19.54
CA ASP A 168 19.01 -20.82 -18.95
C ASP A 168 18.19 -21.97 -18.31
N GLY A 169 16.85 -21.95 -18.45
CA GLY A 169 15.94 -22.94 -17.88
C GLY A 169 15.63 -22.73 -16.40
N GLN A 170 16.25 -21.75 -15.74
CA GLN A 170 15.89 -21.39 -14.38
C GLN A 170 14.62 -20.53 -14.36
N SER A 171 13.98 -20.46 -13.20
CA SER A 171 12.81 -19.60 -13.03
C SER A 171 12.86 -18.91 -11.68
N ARG A 172 12.34 -17.68 -11.64
CA ARG A 172 12.10 -16.95 -10.41
C ARG A 172 10.61 -16.90 -10.11
N THR A 173 10.24 -17.10 -8.86
CA THR A 173 8.86 -17.01 -8.41
C THR A 173 8.51 -15.55 -8.11
N VAL A 174 7.37 -15.09 -8.62
CA VAL A 174 6.83 -13.75 -8.40
C VAL A 174 5.45 -13.85 -7.76
N ARG A 175 5.24 -13.07 -6.69
CA ARG A 175 3.93 -12.93 -6.03
C ARG A 175 3.17 -11.77 -6.65
N LEU A 176 1.85 -11.86 -6.66
CA LEU A 176 0.99 -10.75 -7.08
C LEU A 176 -0.35 -10.77 -6.35
N ILE A 177 -1.02 -9.62 -6.38
CA ILE A 177 -2.44 -9.50 -6.03
C ILE A 177 -3.24 -8.98 -7.22
N LEU A 178 -4.52 -9.36 -7.28
CA LEU A 178 -5.47 -8.86 -8.27
C LEU A 178 -6.50 -7.97 -7.58
N LEU A 179 -6.66 -6.75 -8.10
CA LEU A 179 -7.53 -5.72 -7.57
C LEU A 179 -8.48 -5.19 -8.64
N GLN A 180 -9.59 -4.60 -8.22
CA GLN A 180 -10.46 -3.80 -9.08
C GLN A 180 -9.66 -2.67 -9.74
N TYR A 181 -9.90 -2.48 -11.04
CA TYR A 181 -9.47 -1.27 -11.71
C TYR A 181 -10.39 -0.11 -11.35
N ILE A 182 -9.82 0.94 -10.77
CA ILE A 182 -10.52 2.18 -10.43
C ILE A 182 -10.30 3.19 -11.54
N ALA A 183 -11.37 3.53 -12.26
CA ALA A 183 -11.35 4.56 -13.28
C ALA A 183 -11.33 5.95 -12.63
N GLY A 184 -10.13 6.48 -12.44
CA GLY A 184 -9.89 7.80 -11.84
C GLY A 184 -8.42 8.19 -11.95
N ASN A 185 -8.06 9.31 -11.33
CA ASN A 185 -6.68 9.78 -11.27
C ASN A 185 -6.20 9.76 -9.82
N SER A 186 -4.94 9.38 -9.59
CA SER A 186 -4.32 9.57 -8.28
C SER A 186 -4.29 11.06 -7.93
N MET A 187 -4.43 11.39 -6.66
CA MET A 187 -4.53 12.77 -6.21
C MET A 187 -3.25 13.57 -6.48
N ASP A 188 -2.08 12.91 -6.54
CA ASP A 188 -0.80 13.54 -6.90
C ASP A 188 -0.67 13.90 -8.39
N ALA A 189 -1.43 13.23 -9.27
CA ALA A 189 -1.49 13.58 -10.69
C ALA A 189 -2.40 14.78 -10.98
N LEU A 190 -3.14 15.26 -9.97
CA LEU A 190 -4.12 16.33 -10.08
C LEU A 190 -3.55 17.64 -9.55
N GLN A 191 -3.97 18.77 -10.15
CA GLN A 191 -3.54 20.08 -9.69
C GLN A 191 -4.53 20.63 -8.66
N PRO A 192 -4.11 20.97 -7.43
CA PRO A 192 -5.01 21.46 -6.39
C PRO A 192 -5.81 22.72 -6.79
N ARG A 193 -5.25 23.56 -7.66
CA ARG A 193 -5.89 24.79 -8.18
C ARG A 193 -7.10 24.51 -9.07
N ASP A 194 -7.21 23.31 -9.62
CA ASP A 194 -8.35 22.90 -10.46
C ASP A 194 -9.59 22.53 -9.62
N PHE A 195 -9.48 22.62 -8.28
CA PHE A 195 -10.54 22.31 -7.34
C PHE A 195 -10.88 23.55 -6.51
N THR A 196 -12.16 23.91 -6.49
CA THR A 196 -12.67 24.96 -5.60
C THR A 196 -12.44 24.56 -4.14
N GLN A 197 -12.33 25.55 -3.24
CA GLN A 197 -12.14 25.24 -1.82
C GLN A 197 -13.26 24.35 -1.24
N PRO A 198 -14.56 24.55 -1.55
CA PRO A 198 -15.62 23.63 -1.12
C PRO A 198 -15.39 22.18 -1.59
N LEU A 199 -14.94 21.99 -2.83
CA LEU A 199 -14.66 20.66 -3.37
C LEU A 199 -13.46 20.00 -2.66
N ARG A 200 -12.41 20.78 -2.37
CA ARG A 200 -11.26 20.31 -1.57
C ARG A 200 -11.70 19.90 -0.17
N LYS A 201 -12.59 20.65 0.48
CA LYS A 201 -13.20 20.30 1.78
C LYS A 201 -13.91 18.95 1.72
N ILE A 202 -14.77 18.73 0.73
CA ILE A 202 -15.50 17.46 0.54
C ILE A 202 -14.55 16.27 0.34
N ILE A 203 -13.50 16.44 -0.47
CA ILE A 203 -12.49 15.38 -0.67
C ILE A 203 -11.75 15.09 0.63
N MET A 204 -11.30 16.12 1.34
CA MET A 204 -10.56 15.95 2.60
C MET A 204 -11.43 15.32 3.69
N GLU A 205 -12.71 15.68 3.78
CA GLU A 205 -13.66 15.06 4.71
C GLU A 205 -13.80 13.56 4.45
N GLN A 206 -13.94 13.15 3.18
CA GLN A 206 -13.95 11.73 2.82
C GLN A 206 -12.65 11.03 3.24
N ILE A 207 -11.48 11.64 2.99
CA ILE A 207 -10.18 11.06 3.37
C ILE A 207 -10.10 10.85 4.88
N VAL A 208 -10.48 11.86 5.66
CA VAL A 208 -10.48 11.81 7.12
C VAL A 208 -11.45 10.75 7.64
N ASN A 209 -12.65 10.67 7.06
CA ASN A 209 -13.67 9.70 7.44
C ASN A 209 -13.23 8.26 7.13
N VAL A 210 -12.71 8.01 5.93
CA VAL A 210 -12.21 6.69 5.53
C VAL A 210 -11.06 6.28 6.44
N GLU A 211 -10.02 7.10 6.56
CA GLU A 211 -8.83 6.76 7.34
C GLU A 211 -9.13 6.57 8.82
N SER A 212 -10.09 7.33 9.38
CA SER A 212 -10.57 7.12 10.75
C SER A 212 -11.30 5.79 10.92
N ARG A 213 -12.12 5.38 9.95
CA ARG A 213 -12.77 4.05 9.97
C ARG A 213 -11.78 2.90 9.80
N LEU A 214 -10.76 3.05 8.95
CA LEU A 214 -9.67 2.06 8.83
C LEU A 214 -9.03 1.85 10.21
N TYR A 215 -8.66 2.95 10.87
CA TYR A 215 -8.03 2.91 12.17
C TYR A 215 -8.97 2.36 13.26
N GLU A 216 -10.25 2.74 13.23
CA GLU A 216 -11.29 2.17 14.11
C GLU A 216 -11.34 0.64 14.00
N ASN A 217 -11.28 0.12 12.77
CA ASN A 217 -11.21 -1.31 12.46
C ASN A 217 -9.83 -1.93 12.68
N ASN A 218 -8.97 -1.31 13.51
CA ASN A 218 -7.62 -1.79 13.81
C ASN A 218 -6.77 -2.02 12.56
N LEU A 219 -6.90 -1.14 11.56
CA LEU A 219 -6.03 -1.12 10.40
C LEU A 219 -5.41 0.26 10.27
N TRP A 220 -4.09 0.32 10.41
CA TRP A 220 -3.34 1.55 10.18
C TRP A 220 -2.69 1.50 8.79
N HIS A 221 -3.11 2.38 7.88
CA HIS A 221 -2.58 2.43 6.51
C HIS A 221 -1.08 2.78 6.45
N ARG A 222 -0.60 3.65 7.37
CA ARG A 222 0.80 4.12 7.50
C ARG A 222 1.40 4.88 6.30
N ASP A 223 0.66 5.04 5.21
CA ASP A 223 1.10 5.77 4.01
C ASP A 223 -0.05 6.52 3.33
N THR A 224 -0.81 7.27 4.14
CA THR A 224 -1.89 8.14 3.67
C THR A 224 -1.30 9.35 2.93
N SER A 225 -0.98 9.15 1.66
CA SER A 225 -0.34 10.13 0.77
C SER A 225 -1.16 10.33 -0.50
N PRO A 226 -1.06 11.48 -1.20
CA PRO A 226 -1.87 11.75 -2.38
C PRO A 226 -1.74 10.71 -3.51
N ARG A 227 -0.57 10.07 -3.67
CA ARG A 227 -0.36 9.00 -4.65
C ARG A 227 -1.21 7.75 -4.39
N ASN A 228 -1.64 7.55 -3.15
CA ASN A 228 -2.40 6.36 -2.70
C ASN A 228 -3.91 6.64 -2.59
N ILE A 229 -4.38 7.76 -3.15
CA ILE A 229 -5.79 8.14 -3.16
C ILE A 229 -6.20 8.43 -4.59
N ILE A 230 -7.09 7.60 -5.15
CA ILE A 230 -7.69 7.84 -6.45
C ILE A 230 -8.94 8.69 -6.28
N ILE A 231 -9.08 9.72 -7.11
CA ILE A 231 -10.28 10.55 -7.19
C ILE A 231 -11.03 10.21 -8.48
N GLN A 232 -12.26 9.75 -8.32
CA GLN A 232 -13.20 9.51 -9.39
C GLN A 232 -14.12 10.73 -9.47
N ARG A 233 -14.07 11.44 -10.59
CA ARG A 233 -15.02 12.52 -10.87
C ARG A 233 -16.21 11.91 -11.61
N PRO A 234 -17.45 12.08 -11.11
CA PRO A 234 -18.62 11.63 -11.83
C PRO A 234 -18.77 12.39 -13.15
N ASP A 235 -19.34 11.73 -14.17
CA ASP A 235 -19.55 12.31 -15.51
C ASP A 235 -20.53 13.51 -15.50
N SER A 236 -21.21 13.74 -14.38
CA SER A 236 -22.11 14.88 -14.17
C SER A 236 -21.55 15.85 -13.13
N ASN A 237 -21.60 17.15 -13.43
CA ASN A 237 -21.16 18.24 -12.54
C ASN A 237 -21.96 18.34 -11.22
N SER A 238 -22.98 17.51 -11.01
CA SER A 238 -23.88 17.55 -9.85
C SER A 238 -23.52 16.56 -8.74
N SER A 239 -22.62 15.60 -9.00
CA SER A 239 -22.28 14.57 -8.02
C SER A 239 -20.92 14.86 -7.38
N ASN A 240 -20.82 14.63 -6.06
CA ASN A 240 -19.55 14.78 -5.34
C ASN A 240 -18.51 13.76 -5.86
N PRO A 241 -17.22 14.13 -5.89
CA PRO A 241 -16.16 13.20 -6.25
C PRO A 241 -16.11 12.06 -5.23
N GLN A 242 -15.83 10.85 -5.69
CA GLN A 242 -15.60 9.70 -4.83
C GLN A 242 -14.09 9.46 -4.71
N ILE A 243 -13.65 9.11 -3.50
CA ILE A 243 -12.26 8.71 -3.27
C ILE A 243 -12.14 7.19 -3.11
N THR A 244 -10.97 6.66 -3.45
CA THR A 244 -10.59 5.28 -3.20
C THR A 244 -9.15 5.23 -2.68
N PHE A 245 -8.95 4.63 -1.51
CA PHE A 245 -7.63 4.33 -0.97
C PHE A 245 -7.06 3.09 -1.65
N ILE A 246 -5.80 3.17 -2.05
CA ILE A 246 -5.05 2.08 -2.68
C ILE A 246 -3.70 1.92 -1.99
N ASP A 247 -2.98 0.85 -2.34
CA ASP A 247 -1.61 0.58 -1.88
C ASP A 247 -1.49 0.41 -0.35
N PHE A 248 -1.78 -0.81 0.10
CA PHE A 248 -1.67 -1.18 1.52
C PHE A 248 -0.37 -1.91 1.87
N GLY A 249 0.69 -1.77 1.05
CA GLY A 249 2.00 -2.42 1.30
C GLY A 249 2.63 -2.05 2.64
N HIS A 250 2.33 -0.84 3.14
CA HIS A 250 2.80 -0.33 4.42
C HIS A 250 1.81 -0.57 5.58
N ALA A 251 0.64 -1.13 5.30
CA ALA A 251 -0.42 -1.23 6.29
C ALA A 251 -0.04 -2.17 7.45
N SER A 252 -0.65 -1.92 8.60
CA SER A 252 -0.50 -2.72 9.80
C SER A 252 -1.88 -3.13 10.28
N LEU A 253 -2.05 -4.43 10.57
CA LEU A 253 -3.20 -4.91 11.35
C LEU A 253 -2.88 -4.68 12.82
N GLY A 254 -3.54 -3.69 13.40
CA GLY A 254 -3.24 -3.05 14.66
C GLY A 254 -2.96 -1.56 14.51
N ARG A 255 -2.80 -0.87 15.63
CA ARG A 255 -2.70 0.59 15.71
C ARG A 255 -1.34 1.07 16.19
N SER A 256 -0.51 0.17 16.74
CA SER A 256 0.84 0.46 17.18
C SER A 256 1.92 0.19 16.11
N PRO A 257 3.14 0.71 16.32
CA PRO A 257 4.33 0.28 15.59
C PRO A 257 4.59 -1.22 15.63
N ASP A 258 4.30 -1.89 16.76
CA ASP A 258 4.39 -3.34 16.94
C ASP A 258 3.09 -3.93 17.52
N PRO A 259 2.10 -4.24 16.66
CA PRO A 259 0.82 -4.79 17.12
C PRO A 259 0.88 -6.15 17.81
N LYS A 260 2.01 -6.87 17.72
CA LYS A 260 2.20 -8.13 18.46
C LYS A 260 2.56 -7.89 19.92
N ASN A 261 2.97 -6.67 20.27
CA ASN A 261 3.20 -6.27 21.65
C ASN A 261 1.90 -5.75 22.27
N ASN A 262 1.22 -6.59 23.04
CA ASN A 262 -0.06 -6.25 23.68
C ASN A 262 0.02 -5.02 24.61
N ASP A 263 1.14 -4.84 25.32
CA ASP A 263 1.34 -3.70 26.23
C ASP A 263 1.51 -2.39 25.46
N GLU A 264 2.05 -2.45 24.25
CA GLU A 264 2.16 -1.30 23.36
C GLU A 264 0.82 -1.02 22.67
N GLU A 265 0.20 -2.06 22.07
CA GLU A 265 -1.06 -1.96 21.34
C GLU A 265 -2.19 -1.41 22.21
N SER A 266 -2.30 -1.86 23.47
CA SER A 266 -3.31 -1.37 24.41
C SER A 266 -3.26 0.15 24.62
N ARG A 267 -2.09 0.78 24.50
CA ARG A 267 -1.91 2.25 24.60
C ARG A 267 -2.43 3.01 23.37
N PHE A 268 -2.86 2.31 22.33
CA PHE A 268 -3.49 2.87 21.14
C PHE A 268 -5.00 2.61 21.09
N PHE A 269 -5.58 2.14 22.19
CA PHE A 269 -7.02 2.00 22.38
C PHE A 269 -7.68 1.16 21.26
N PRO A 270 -7.24 -0.08 21.01
CA PRO A 270 -7.74 -0.91 19.90
C PRO A 270 -9.25 -1.09 19.99
N GLY A 271 -9.93 -1.04 18.85
CA GLY A 271 -11.40 -1.12 18.73
C GLY A 271 -12.17 0.11 19.21
N ILE A 272 -11.50 1.14 19.76
CA ILE A 272 -12.17 2.38 20.20
C ILE A 272 -12.06 3.44 19.09
N TYR A 273 -13.16 4.13 18.78
CA TYR A 273 -13.14 5.27 17.87
C TYR A 273 -12.26 6.40 18.43
N ILE A 274 -11.33 6.90 17.63
CA ILE A 274 -10.47 8.04 17.98
C ILE A 274 -10.83 9.19 17.06
N SER A 275 -11.33 10.28 17.64
CA SER A 275 -11.82 11.42 16.86
C SER A 275 -10.77 11.95 15.88
N PRO A 276 -11.17 12.27 14.64
CA PRO A 276 -10.41 13.05 13.69
C PRO A 276 -9.77 14.30 14.27
N VAL A 277 -10.46 14.98 15.21
CA VAL A 277 -9.93 16.16 15.91
C VAL A 277 -8.57 15.87 16.53
N LEU A 278 -8.32 14.65 17.01
CA LEU A 278 -7.03 14.27 17.60
C LEU A 278 -6.03 13.77 16.56
N ARG A 279 -6.48 12.96 15.60
CA ARG A 279 -5.59 12.28 14.64
C ARG A 279 -5.11 13.18 13.50
N TRP A 280 -5.91 14.20 13.18
CA TRP A 280 -5.72 15.08 12.04
C TRP A 280 -5.41 16.53 12.43
N TYR A 281 -5.26 16.84 13.72
CA TYR A 281 -4.84 18.16 14.20
C TYR A 281 -3.41 18.48 13.74
N LYS A 282 -3.27 19.36 12.74
CA LYS A 282 -1.97 19.70 12.15
C LYS A 282 -2.01 21.14 11.65
N SER A 283 -0.85 21.79 11.62
CA SER A 283 -0.71 23.02 10.85
C SER A 283 -0.81 22.69 9.37
N ARG A 284 -1.86 23.17 8.71
CA ARG A 284 -2.11 23.02 7.27
C ARG A 284 -2.55 24.37 6.70
N ASP A 285 -2.57 24.45 5.38
CA ASP A 285 -3.13 25.60 4.65
C ASP A 285 -4.58 25.86 5.09
N TRP A 286 -5.06 27.09 4.87
CA TRP A 286 -6.37 27.63 5.27
C TRP A 286 -6.76 27.33 6.74
N ASP A 287 -8.04 27.46 7.12
CA ASP A 287 -8.52 27.31 8.50
C ASP A 287 -8.75 25.84 8.90
N TRP A 288 -7.83 24.94 8.51
CA TRP A 288 -7.96 23.48 8.67
C TRP A 288 -8.40 23.02 10.07
N ASN A 289 -7.73 23.48 11.13
CA ASN A 289 -8.05 23.05 12.50
C ASN A 289 -9.41 23.59 12.96
N SER A 290 -9.80 24.80 12.52
CA SER A 290 -11.11 25.36 12.82
C SER A 290 -12.21 24.56 12.11
N TRP A 291 -12.02 24.28 10.82
CA TRP A 291 -12.91 23.43 10.04
C TRP A 291 -13.02 22.02 10.64
N LEU A 292 -11.92 21.41 11.07
CA LEU A 292 -11.92 20.09 11.70
C LEU A 292 -12.73 20.08 13.00
N LEU A 293 -12.59 21.12 13.83
CA LEU A 293 -13.35 21.27 15.08
C LEU A 293 -14.84 21.52 14.83
N GLU A 294 -15.19 22.20 13.73
CA GLU A 294 -16.57 22.46 13.33
C GLU A 294 -17.24 21.18 12.78
N ILE A 295 -16.61 20.49 11.83
CA ILE A 295 -17.17 19.29 11.20
C ILE A 295 -17.33 18.14 12.19
N TYR A 296 -16.36 17.98 13.10
CA TYR A 296 -16.35 16.89 14.08
C TYR A 296 -16.68 17.39 15.50
N ASP A 297 -17.46 18.47 15.63
CA ASP A 297 -17.87 19.02 16.93
C ASP A 297 -18.58 17.98 17.80
N SER A 298 -19.41 17.14 17.19
CA SER A 298 -20.12 16.05 17.88
C SER A 298 -19.21 15.01 18.53
N ASP A 299 -17.95 14.93 18.11
CA ASP A 299 -16.99 13.97 18.64
C ASP A 299 -16.38 14.39 19.97
N LYS A 300 -16.47 15.68 20.32
CA LYS A 300 -15.84 16.25 21.52
C LYS A 300 -16.20 15.48 22.79
N LYS A 301 -17.45 15.00 22.88
CA LYS A 301 -17.96 14.20 24.01
C LYS A 301 -17.27 12.83 24.19
N TRP A 302 -16.62 12.31 23.16
CA TRP A 302 -15.92 11.01 23.19
C TRP A 302 -14.43 11.15 23.46
N ILE A 303 -13.90 12.38 23.50
CA ILE A 303 -12.49 12.66 23.70
C ILE A 303 -12.19 12.72 25.20
N ASN A 304 -11.20 11.95 25.64
CA ASN A 304 -10.74 11.96 27.03
C ASN A 304 -9.27 12.44 27.16
N PRO A 305 -8.82 12.78 28.37
CA PRO A 305 -7.46 13.29 28.60
C PRO A 305 -6.33 12.34 28.16
N ASP A 306 -6.53 11.03 28.22
CA ASP A 306 -5.52 10.05 27.83
C ASP A 306 -5.36 9.98 26.31
N MET A 307 -6.48 10.08 25.57
CA MET A 307 -6.45 10.24 24.12
C MET A 307 -5.73 11.53 23.71
N ILE A 308 -6.03 12.66 24.36
CA ILE A 308 -5.32 13.93 24.10
C ILE A 308 -3.81 13.77 24.31
N ARG A 309 -3.38 13.14 25.40
CA ARG A 309 -1.95 12.90 25.67
C ARG A 309 -1.30 12.02 24.61
N ARG A 310 -2.05 11.04 24.08
CA ARG A 310 -1.54 10.07 23.13
C ARG A 310 -1.36 10.63 21.73
N TRP A 311 -2.33 11.37 21.21
CA TRP A 311 -2.33 11.79 19.81
C TRP A 311 -1.85 13.22 19.57
N LEU A 312 -1.88 14.09 20.59
CA LEU A 312 -1.45 15.48 20.42
C LEU A 312 -0.07 15.75 21.04
N PRO A 313 0.79 16.53 20.35
CA PRO A 313 2.07 16.95 20.90
C PRO A 313 1.85 17.87 22.11
N PRO A 314 2.75 17.87 23.12
CA PRO A 314 2.59 18.67 24.34
C PRO A 314 2.26 20.15 24.10
N SER A 315 2.80 20.74 23.03
CA SER A 315 2.63 22.16 22.67
C SER A 315 1.20 22.57 22.36
N VAL A 316 0.33 21.67 21.90
CA VAL A 316 -1.05 22.00 21.49
C VAL A 316 -2.12 21.40 22.40
N ARG A 317 -1.74 20.59 23.40
CA ARG A 317 -2.70 19.89 24.27
C ARG A 317 -3.62 20.84 25.03
N LEU A 318 -3.07 21.92 25.59
CA LEU A 318 -3.87 22.90 26.35
C LEU A 318 -4.84 23.65 25.45
N GLU A 319 -4.40 24.06 24.27
CA GLU A 319 -5.24 24.74 23.27
C GLU A 319 -6.39 23.85 22.80
N VAL A 320 -6.10 22.59 22.48
CA VAL A 320 -7.13 21.67 22.00
C VAL A 320 -8.07 21.26 23.14
N ALA A 321 -7.54 21.03 24.34
CA ALA A 321 -8.37 20.74 25.51
C ALA A 321 -9.36 21.88 25.83
N SER A 322 -8.96 23.15 25.70
CA SER A 322 -9.87 24.28 25.96
C SER A 322 -10.94 24.46 24.87
N LYS A 323 -10.72 23.94 23.67
CA LYS A 323 -11.68 23.98 22.55
C LYS A 323 -12.64 22.78 22.52
N ILE A 324 -12.29 21.70 23.24
CA ILE A 324 -13.09 20.48 23.37
C ILE A 324 -13.95 20.52 24.65
N GLY A 325 -13.44 21.16 25.71
CA GLY A 325 -14.06 21.24 27.03
C GLY A 325 -15.27 22.16 27.14
#